data_AF-A0A972RU56-F1
#
_entry.id   AF-A0A972RU56-F1
#
_cell.length_a   1.000
_cell.length_b   1.000
_cell.length_c   1.000
_cell.angle_alpha   90.00
_cell.angle_beta   90.00
_cell.angle_gamma   90.00
#
_symmetry.space_group_name_H-M   'P 1'
#
loop_
_entity.id
_entity.type
_entity.pdbx_description
1 polymer ?
#
loop_
_entity_poly.entity_id
_entity_poly.type
_entity_poly.pdbx_seq_one_letter_code
_entity_poly.pdbx_strand_id
1 'polypeptide(L)'
;MKIGLYIVSSILFIIAVAVATYLINPGSYSFDILDIHLPKIPVAVWVALPVALLAIFSVIHMAFYGAKVFFANKKWRSDANKLEEGIYWSLIKEPTTITYYHPEIEKSASLLSFSTIEPKEEQSEQSSRLSSKLKDVLNVIYKIRKGEYVDLKKEKFAKHLSPDNEIVIENEINRLNHDPKYALKILDFKDRYDERVINLALDKLVETQDFYTIKKYGKEIGKERFFKLLQRVEKGEDIGFSKDMLRSFLEFYTL
;
A
#
# COMPACT_ATOMS: atom_id res chain seq x y z
N MET A 1 10.55 32.95 -5.02
CA MET A 1 10.60 34.30 -4.39
C MET A 1 9.93 34.23 -3.04
N LYS A 2 10.58 34.67 -1.94
CA LYS A 2 9.93 34.67 -0.62
C LYS A 2 8.87 35.79 -0.63
N ILE A 3 7.59 35.41 -0.73
CA ILE A 3 6.48 36.37 -0.83
C ILE A 3 6.50 37.40 0.31
N GLY A 4 6.94 36.98 1.51
CA GLY A 4 7.12 37.87 2.66
C GLY A 4 8.14 38.98 2.43
N LEU A 5 9.25 38.70 1.75
CA LEU A 5 10.25 39.73 1.44
C LEU A 5 9.69 40.76 0.44
N TYR A 6 8.93 40.30 -0.55
CA TYR A 6 8.28 41.17 -1.53
C TYR A 6 7.26 42.12 -0.87
N ILE A 7 6.44 41.60 0.05
CA ILE A 7 5.45 42.40 0.79
C ILE A 7 6.16 43.49 1.61
N VAL A 8 7.22 43.13 2.35
CA VAL A 8 8.00 44.10 3.15
C VAL A 8 8.63 45.17 2.26
N SER A 9 9.28 44.77 1.15
CA SER A 9 9.87 45.72 0.21
C SER A 9 8.83 46.63 -0.45
N SER A 10 7.64 46.11 -0.76
CA SER A 10 6.56 46.90 -1.35
C SER A 10 6.00 47.93 -0.38
N ILE A 11 5.83 47.57 0.90
CA ILE A 11 5.40 48.51 1.95
C ILE A 11 6.45 49.62 2.14
N LEU A 12 7.74 49.26 2.22
CA LEU A 12 8.83 50.23 2.31
C LEU A 12 8.85 51.18 1.11
N PHE A 13 8.62 50.65 -0.09
CA PHE A 13 8.54 51.45 -1.31
C PHE A 13 7.36 52.44 -1.28
N ILE A 14 6.17 52.01 -0.85
CA ILE A 14 4.99 52.89 -0.71
C ILE A 14 5.29 54.01 0.29
N ILE A 15 5.90 53.69 1.44
CA ILE A 15 6.29 54.70 2.45
C ILE A 15 7.31 55.67 1.86
N ALA A 16 8.32 55.17 1.15
CA ALA A 16 9.34 56.01 0.52
C ALA A 16 8.73 56.98 -0.51
N VAL A 17 7.79 56.51 -1.34
CA VAL A 17 7.05 57.34 -2.31
C VAL A 17 6.20 58.39 -1.61
N ALA A 18 5.49 58.02 -0.54
CA ALA A 18 4.67 58.95 0.24
C ALA A 18 5.53 60.05 0.90
N VAL A 19 6.63 59.67 1.56
CA VAL A 19 7.57 60.61 2.20
C VAL A 19 8.21 61.53 1.16
N ALA A 20 8.70 60.99 0.06
CA ALA A 20 9.31 61.79 -1.01
C ALA A 20 8.31 62.80 -1.60
N THR A 21 7.06 62.38 -1.83
CA THR A 21 6.01 63.26 -2.36
C THR A 21 5.67 64.38 -1.36
N TYR A 22 5.58 64.05 -0.06
CA TYR A 22 5.31 65.04 0.98
C TYR A 22 6.43 66.09 1.12
N LEU A 23 7.69 65.67 1.00
CA LEU A 23 8.85 66.57 1.05
C LEU A 23 8.88 67.56 -0.13
N ILE A 24 8.45 67.12 -1.32
CA ILE A 24 8.42 67.96 -2.52
C ILE A 24 7.18 68.87 -2.53
N ASN A 25 6.02 68.34 -2.14
CA ASN A 25 4.77 69.07 -2.12
C ASN A 25 3.95 68.73 -0.85
N PRO A 26 4.06 69.52 0.22
CA PRO A 26 3.31 69.33 1.45
C PRO A 26 1.85 69.82 1.36
N GLY A 27 1.40 70.22 0.16
CA GLY A 27 0.04 70.68 -0.08
C GLY A 27 -1.03 69.65 0.29
N SER A 28 -2.23 70.15 0.54
CA SER A 28 -3.43 69.34 0.75
C SER A 28 -4.55 69.85 -0.12
N TYR A 29 -5.34 68.93 -0.67
CA TYR A 29 -6.53 69.25 -1.46
C TYR A 29 -7.79 68.82 -0.68
N SER A 30 -8.81 69.68 -0.74
CA SER A 30 -10.18 69.35 -0.33
C SER A 30 -11.04 69.23 -1.58
N PHE A 31 -11.92 68.24 -1.59
CA PHE A 31 -12.95 68.09 -2.61
C PHE A 31 -14.31 68.28 -1.97
N ASP A 32 -15.11 69.18 -2.54
CA ASP A 32 -16.52 69.31 -2.18
C ASP A 32 -17.33 68.54 -3.21
N ILE A 33 -17.92 67.43 -2.79
CA ILE A 33 -18.77 66.58 -3.65
C ILE A 33 -20.13 66.46 -2.97
N LEU A 34 -21.19 66.94 -3.64
CA LEU A 34 -22.59 66.82 -3.17
C LEU A 34 -22.81 67.33 -1.74
N ASP A 35 -22.33 68.54 -1.43
CA ASP A 35 -22.39 69.18 -0.09
C ASP A 35 -21.75 68.37 1.06
N ILE A 36 -20.98 67.32 0.75
CA ILE A 36 -20.13 66.61 1.70
C ILE A 36 -18.71 67.17 1.58
N HIS A 37 -18.30 67.94 2.59
CA HIS A 37 -16.93 68.43 2.72
C HIS A 37 -15.99 67.27 3.06
N LEU A 38 -15.23 66.77 2.08
CA LEU A 38 -14.21 65.78 2.35
C LEU A 38 -13.03 66.43 3.11
N PRO A 39 -12.48 65.76 4.13
CA PRO A 39 -11.34 66.28 4.88
C PRO A 39 -10.13 66.53 3.96
N LYS A 40 -9.27 67.48 4.35
CA LYS A 40 -8.05 67.83 3.59
C LYS A 40 -7.09 66.64 3.53
N ILE A 41 -6.96 66.03 2.36
CA ILE A 41 -6.06 64.90 2.13
C ILE A 41 -4.73 65.42 1.53
N PRO A 42 -3.56 65.07 2.10
CA PRO A 42 -2.27 65.44 1.55
C PRO A 42 -2.04 64.87 0.15
N VAL A 43 -1.31 65.60 -0.72
CA VAL A 43 -0.94 65.14 -2.07
C VAL A 43 -0.19 63.81 -2.04
N ALA A 44 0.64 63.60 -1.02
CA ALA A 44 1.36 62.35 -0.80
C ALA A 44 0.44 61.11 -0.74
N VAL A 45 -0.76 61.23 -0.16
CA VAL A 45 -1.72 60.13 -0.08
C VAL A 45 -2.30 59.83 -1.46
N TRP A 46 -2.63 60.87 -2.22
CA TRP A 46 -3.15 60.73 -3.59
C TRP A 46 -2.15 60.06 -4.54
N VAL A 47 -0.86 60.30 -4.36
CA VAL A 47 0.21 59.67 -5.16
C VAL A 47 0.51 58.24 -4.66
N ALA A 48 0.50 58.02 -3.35
CA ALA A 48 0.75 56.70 -2.77
C ALA A 48 -0.38 55.70 -3.02
N LEU A 49 -1.63 56.17 -3.16
CA LEU A 49 -2.81 55.31 -3.31
C LEU A 49 -2.78 54.43 -4.58
N PRO A 50 -2.51 54.94 -5.80
CA PRO A 50 -2.33 54.11 -6.99
C PRO A 50 -1.18 53.09 -6.85
N VAL A 51 -0.08 53.48 -6.21
CA VAL A 51 1.08 52.59 -5.98
C VAL A 51 0.71 51.46 -5.02
N ALA A 52 -0.02 51.77 -3.94
CA ALA A 52 -0.53 50.77 -3.01
C ALA A 52 -1.50 49.80 -3.68
N LEU A 53 -2.39 50.31 -4.55
CA LEU A 53 -3.31 49.47 -5.32
C LEU A 53 -2.57 48.50 -6.24
N LEU A 54 -1.53 48.95 -6.95
CA LEU A 54 -0.68 48.09 -7.77
C LEU A 54 0.04 47.01 -6.94
N ALA A 55 0.52 47.35 -5.76
CA ALA A 55 1.14 46.38 -4.85
C ALA A 55 0.16 45.31 -4.37
N ILE A 56 -1.11 45.66 -4.15
CA ILE A 56 -2.16 44.69 -3.81
C ILE A 56 -2.38 43.73 -4.99
N PHE A 57 -2.54 44.27 -6.21
CA PHE A 57 -2.74 43.44 -7.41
C PHE A 57 -1.58 42.49 -7.67
N SER A 58 -0.33 42.93 -7.47
CA SER A 58 0.84 42.08 -7.66
C SER A 58 0.90 40.94 -6.63
N VAL A 59 0.56 41.20 -5.36
CA VAL A 59 0.48 40.17 -4.33
C VAL A 59 -0.60 39.14 -4.66
N ILE A 60 -1.78 39.59 -5.09
CA ILE A 60 -2.87 38.69 -5.51
C ILE A 60 -2.43 37.83 -6.70
N HIS A 61 -1.79 38.44 -7.71
CA HIS A 61 -1.28 37.72 -8.88
C HIS A 61 -0.25 36.66 -8.47
N MET A 62 0.72 36.99 -7.63
CA MET A 62 1.70 36.02 -7.14
C MET A 62 1.06 34.91 -6.31
N ALA A 63 0.09 35.25 -5.45
CA ALA A 63 -0.64 34.27 -4.65
C ALA A 63 -1.42 33.29 -5.53
N PHE A 64 -2.06 33.77 -6.61
CA PHE A 64 -2.76 32.94 -7.57
C PHE A 64 -1.83 31.93 -8.26
N TYR A 65 -0.69 32.38 -8.79
CA TYR A 65 0.28 31.48 -9.40
C TYR A 65 0.93 30.53 -8.39
N GLY A 66 1.19 31.00 -7.16
CA GLY A 66 1.67 30.16 -6.07
C GLY A 66 0.68 29.04 -5.73
N ALA A 67 -0.60 29.37 -5.60
CA ALA A 67 -1.66 28.41 -5.38
C ALA A 67 -1.78 27.40 -6.53
N LYS A 68 -1.74 27.87 -7.79
CA LYS A 68 -1.78 27.00 -8.98
C LYS A 68 -0.65 25.96 -8.95
N VAL A 69 0.58 26.39 -8.69
CA VAL A 69 1.75 25.49 -8.60
C VAL A 69 1.62 24.55 -7.40
N PHE A 70 1.15 25.03 -6.26
CA PHE A 70 0.92 24.20 -5.08
C PHE A 70 -0.08 23.07 -5.36
N PHE A 71 -1.21 23.37 -5.99
CA PHE A 71 -2.19 22.36 -6.36
C PHE A 71 -1.66 21.37 -7.40
N ALA A 72 -0.88 21.84 -8.38
CA ALA A 72 -0.22 20.97 -9.34
C ALA A 72 0.75 19.99 -8.64
N ASN A 73 1.62 20.49 -7.76
CA ASN A 73 2.56 19.67 -7.00
C ASN A 73 1.84 18.69 -6.06
N LYS A 74 0.71 19.11 -5.47
CA LYS A 74 -0.12 18.23 -4.64
C LYS A 74 -0.68 17.05 -5.46
N LYS A 75 -1.15 17.29 -6.68
CA LYS A 75 -1.61 16.24 -7.60
C LYS A 75 -0.47 15.28 -7.96
N TRP A 76 0.70 15.81 -8.32
CA TRP A 76 1.90 15.00 -8.60
C TRP A 76 2.29 14.10 -7.43
N ARG A 77 2.32 14.65 -6.22
CA ARG A 77 2.64 13.87 -5.01
C ARG A 77 1.57 12.81 -4.74
N SER A 78 0.30 13.12 -4.99
CA SER A 78 -0.77 12.14 -4.85
C SER A 78 -0.65 11.00 -5.85
N ASP A 79 -0.27 11.28 -7.10
CA ASP A 79 -0.07 10.24 -8.11
C ASP A 79 1.17 9.40 -7.83
N ALA A 80 2.24 9.98 -7.29
CA ALA A 80 3.40 9.21 -6.83
C ALA A 80 3.02 8.21 -5.73
N ASN A 81 2.21 8.63 -4.75
CA ASN A 81 1.72 7.73 -3.70
C ASN A 81 0.81 6.62 -4.26
N LYS A 82 -0.05 6.95 -5.22
CA LYS A 82 -0.92 5.99 -5.92
C LYS A 82 -0.12 4.98 -6.73
N LEU A 83 0.98 5.42 -7.34
CA LEU A 83 1.88 4.54 -8.09
C LEU A 83 2.57 3.55 -7.15
N GLU A 84 3.05 4.04 -6.01
CA GLU A 84 3.60 3.18 -4.95
C GLU A 84 2.57 2.14 -4.47
N GLU A 85 1.31 2.55 -4.33
CA GLU A 85 0.22 1.65 -4.03
C GLU A 85 -0.03 0.61 -5.14
N GLY A 86 0.02 1.00 -6.41
CA GLY A 86 -0.10 0.07 -7.54
C GLY A 86 1.01 -0.97 -7.57
N ILE A 87 2.24 -0.54 -7.29
CA ILE A 87 3.39 -1.44 -7.16
C ILE A 87 3.19 -2.39 -5.98
N TYR A 88 2.70 -1.90 -4.84
CA TYR A 88 2.39 -2.71 -3.67
C TYR A 88 1.41 -3.84 -4.01
N TRP A 89 0.29 -3.51 -4.66
CA TRP A 89 -0.75 -4.45 -5.05
C TRP A 89 -0.25 -5.49 -6.06
N SER A 90 0.52 -5.03 -7.05
CA SER A 90 1.16 -5.91 -8.04
C SER A 90 2.20 -6.85 -7.40
N LEU A 91 2.94 -6.40 -6.39
CA LEU A 91 3.95 -7.18 -5.68
C LEU A 91 3.33 -8.28 -4.80
N ILE A 92 2.18 -8.01 -4.19
CA ILE A 92 1.45 -9.02 -3.41
C ILE A 92 0.56 -9.94 -4.29
N LYS A 93 0.69 -9.85 -5.62
CA LYS A 93 -0.08 -10.63 -6.60
C LYS A 93 -1.59 -10.40 -6.56
N GLU A 94 -2.04 -9.23 -6.10
CA GLU A 94 -3.45 -8.80 -6.15
C GLU A 94 -3.56 -7.46 -6.86
N PRO A 95 -3.40 -7.43 -8.19
CA PRO A 95 -3.40 -6.17 -8.91
C PRO A 95 -4.78 -5.52 -8.82
N THR A 96 -4.80 -4.24 -8.46
CA THR A 96 -6.02 -3.43 -8.32
C THR A 96 -6.02 -2.26 -9.29
N THR A 97 -7.21 -1.84 -9.72
CA THR A 97 -7.36 -0.68 -10.58
C THR A 97 -7.25 0.60 -9.76
N ILE A 98 -6.21 1.40 -10.04
CA ILE A 98 -5.95 2.67 -9.37
C ILE A 98 -6.12 3.80 -10.37
N THR A 99 -6.97 4.78 -10.04
CA THR A 99 -7.21 5.97 -10.86
C THR A 99 -6.21 7.08 -10.50
N TYR A 100 -5.58 7.71 -11.49
CA TYR A 100 -4.61 8.79 -11.29
C TYR A 100 -5.18 10.17 -11.65
N TYR A 101 -4.57 11.24 -11.15
CA TYR A 101 -4.95 12.61 -11.55
C TYR A 101 -4.45 12.96 -12.95
N HIS A 102 -3.28 12.46 -13.34
CA HIS A 102 -2.70 12.68 -14.66
C HIS A 102 -2.93 11.46 -15.57
N PRO A 103 -3.66 11.61 -16.69
CA PRO A 103 -3.94 10.50 -17.61
C PRO A 103 -2.70 9.86 -18.24
N GLU A 104 -1.61 10.60 -18.40
CA GLU A 104 -0.35 10.06 -18.95
C GLU A 104 0.30 9.05 -18.01
N ILE A 105 0.24 9.32 -16.70
CA ILE A 105 0.69 8.38 -15.67
C ILE A 105 -0.23 7.17 -15.67
N GLU A 106 -1.54 7.39 -15.72
CA GLU A 106 -2.55 6.31 -15.74
C GLU A 106 -2.33 5.34 -16.89
N LYS A 107 -2.09 5.84 -18.12
CA LYS A 107 -1.79 4.99 -19.28
C LYS A 107 -0.63 4.05 -19.02
N SER A 108 0.44 4.56 -18.41
CA SER A 108 1.66 3.78 -18.15
C SER A 108 1.49 2.85 -16.95
N ALA A 109 0.85 3.33 -15.89
CA ALA A 109 0.66 2.60 -14.63
C ALA A 109 -0.49 1.58 -14.70
N SER A 110 -1.37 1.68 -15.69
CA SER A 110 -2.46 0.72 -15.92
C SER A 110 -1.95 -0.71 -16.04
N LEU A 111 -0.73 -0.92 -16.54
CA LEU A 111 -0.08 -2.23 -16.59
C LEU A 111 0.00 -2.90 -15.22
N LEU A 112 0.22 -2.13 -14.15
CA LEU A 112 0.26 -2.66 -12.78
C LEU A 112 -1.09 -3.20 -12.30
N SER A 113 -2.19 -2.79 -12.92
CA SER A 113 -3.54 -3.25 -12.57
C SER A 113 -3.91 -4.62 -13.15
N PHE A 114 -3.09 -5.17 -14.04
CA PHE A 114 -3.28 -6.52 -14.60
C PHE A 114 -1.98 -7.32 -14.70
N SER A 115 -0.91 -6.87 -14.05
CA SER A 115 0.39 -7.56 -14.02
C SER A 115 0.86 -7.75 -12.58
N THR A 116 1.65 -8.80 -12.38
CA THR A 116 2.33 -9.07 -11.12
C THR A 116 3.82 -8.77 -11.26
N ILE A 117 4.40 -8.15 -10.24
CA ILE A 117 5.83 -7.86 -10.21
C ILE A 117 6.53 -8.95 -9.41
N GLU A 118 7.46 -9.64 -10.06
CA GLU A 118 8.34 -10.58 -9.40
C GLU A 118 9.78 -10.06 -9.37
N PRO A 119 10.31 -9.72 -8.18
CA PRO A 119 11.69 -9.27 -8.06
C PRO A 119 12.64 -10.44 -8.36
N LYS A 120 13.63 -10.19 -9.23
CA LYS A 120 14.62 -11.19 -9.66
C LYS A 120 15.68 -11.48 -8.60
N GLU A 121 16.02 -10.50 -7.78
CA GLU A 121 17.06 -10.61 -6.77
C GLU A 121 16.51 -10.24 -5.40
N GLU A 122 16.92 -11.05 -4.43
CA GLU A 122 16.44 -11.01 -3.06
C GLU A 122 16.84 -9.74 -2.30
N GLN A 123 18.03 -9.20 -2.57
CA GLN A 123 18.53 -7.98 -1.96
C GLN A 123 19.53 -7.31 -2.91
N SER A 124 19.09 -6.25 -3.58
CA SER A 124 20.01 -5.34 -4.28
C SER A 124 20.24 -4.09 -3.43
N GLU A 125 21.36 -3.40 -3.61
CA GLU A 125 21.58 -2.06 -3.04
C GLU A 125 20.42 -1.10 -3.37
N GLN A 126 19.67 -1.37 -4.45
CA GLN A 126 18.52 -0.58 -4.89
C GLN A 126 17.30 -0.76 -3.99
N SER A 127 17.21 -1.87 -3.23
CA SER A 127 16.17 -2.07 -2.21
C SER A 127 16.22 -0.96 -1.14
N SER A 128 17.39 -0.35 -0.88
CA SER A 128 17.54 0.78 0.05
C SER A 128 16.79 2.05 -0.40
N ARG A 129 16.53 2.20 -1.71
CA ARG A 129 15.81 3.34 -2.30
C ARG A 129 14.29 3.21 -2.26
N LEU A 130 13.79 2.02 -1.92
CA LEU A 130 12.35 1.77 -1.80
C LEU A 130 11.79 2.47 -0.55
N SER A 131 10.49 2.76 -0.59
CA SER A 131 9.76 3.19 0.59
C SER A 131 9.78 2.11 1.67
N SER A 132 9.59 2.50 2.94
CA SER A 132 9.49 1.53 4.04
C SER A 132 8.40 0.49 3.78
N LYS A 133 7.23 0.92 3.27
CA LYS A 133 6.11 0.03 2.96
C LYS A 133 6.49 -1.06 1.97
N LEU A 134 7.16 -0.71 0.87
CA LEU A 134 7.57 -1.70 -0.14
C LEU A 134 8.69 -2.62 0.36
N LYS A 135 9.61 -2.12 1.19
CA LYS A 135 10.66 -2.94 1.83
C LYS A 135 10.06 -3.99 2.75
N ASP A 136 9.09 -3.61 3.57
CA ASP A 136 8.47 -4.52 4.53
C ASP A 136 7.77 -5.67 3.82
N VAL A 137 7.03 -5.37 2.73
CA VAL A 137 6.41 -6.38 1.85
C VAL A 137 7.43 -7.31 1.24
N LEU A 138 8.47 -6.74 0.64
CA LEU A 138 9.49 -7.52 -0.03
C LEU A 138 10.19 -8.48 0.93
N ASN A 139 10.47 -8.03 2.16
CA ASN A 139 11.04 -8.86 3.22
C ASN A 139 10.10 -10.00 3.64
N VAL A 140 8.79 -9.76 3.72
CA VAL A 140 7.81 -10.81 4.03
C VAL A 140 7.78 -11.85 2.90
N ILE A 141 7.70 -11.40 1.65
CA ILE A 141 7.69 -12.29 0.48
C ILE A 141 8.97 -13.11 0.40
N TYR A 142 10.13 -12.49 0.64
CA TYR A 142 11.42 -13.17 0.73
C TYR A 142 11.38 -14.31 1.76
N LYS A 143 10.92 -14.03 2.98
CA LYS A 143 10.90 -15.03 4.07
C LYS A 143 10.02 -16.22 3.70
N ILE A 144 8.86 -15.94 3.11
CA ILE A 144 7.94 -16.98 2.63
C ILE A 144 8.61 -17.81 1.53
N ARG A 145 9.25 -17.18 0.53
CA ARG A 145 9.95 -17.91 -0.55
C ARG A 145 11.12 -18.76 -0.05
N LYS A 146 11.78 -18.35 1.03
CA LYS A 146 12.85 -19.11 1.68
C LYS A 146 12.33 -20.32 2.49
N GLY A 147 11.02 -20.47 2.64
CA GLY A 147 10.41 -21.56 3.39
C GLY A 147 10.16 -21.23 4.87
N GLU A 148 10.30 -19.96 5.27
CA GLU A 148 9.97 -19.52 6.62
C GLU A 148 8.46 -19.22 6.71
N TYR A 149 7.83 -19.64 7.82
CA TYR A 149 6.45 -19.27 8.10
C TYR A 149 6.39 -17.86 8.70
N VAL A 150 5.55 -17.00 8.11
CA VAL A 150 5.32 -15.64 8.58
C VAL A 150 3.85 -15.46 9.01
N ASP A 151 3.62 -14.87 10.18
CA ASP A 151 2.28 -14.54 10.64
C ASP A 151 1.73 -13.30 9.90
N LEU A 152 0.99 -13.55 8.82
CA LEU A 152 0.41 -12.51 7.96
C LEU A 152 -0.57 -11.58 8.69
N LYS A 153 -1.14 -11.99 9.83
CA LYS A 153 -2.06 -11.13 10.62
C LYS A 153 -1.30 -10.07 11.40
N LYS A 154 -0.14 -10.42 11.96
CA LYS A 154 0.72 -9.47 12.69
C LYS A 154 1.29 -8.41 11.76
N GLU A 155 1.65 -8.82 10.55
CA GLU A 155 2.21 -7.93 9.52
C GLU A 155 1.14 -7.08 8.79
N LYS A 156 -0.14 -7.16 9.18
CA LYS A 156 -1.28 -6.46 8.54
C LYS A 156 -1.52 -6.85 7.06
N PHE A 157 -0.85 -7.89 6.55
CA PHE A 157 -1.04 -8.42 5.19
C PHE A 157 -2.38 -9.15 5.05
N ALA A 158 -2.83 -9.86 6.09
CA ALA A 158 -4.01 -10.72 6.01
C ALA A 158 -5.33 -10.01 5.67
N LYS A 159 -5.42 -8.68 5.75
CA LYS A 159 -6.61 -7.92 5.34
C LYS A 159 -6.69 -7.68 3.84
N HIS A 160 -5.56 -7.82 3.15
CA HIS A 160 -5.36 -7.41 1.77
C HIS A 160 -5.04 -8.58 0.85
N LEU A 161 -5.06 -9.82 1.35
CA LEU A 161 -4.89 -11.01 0.54
C LEU A 161 -6.15 -11.88 0.57
N SER A 162 -6.60 -12.25 -0.61
CA SER A 162 -7.53 -13.33 -0.91
C SER A 162 -6.96 -14.67 -0.42
N PRO A 163 -7.81 -15.58 0.07
CA PRO A 163 -7.39 -16.94 0.45
C PRO A 163 -6.75 -17.73 -0.71
N ASP A 164 -7.11 -17.41 -1.96
CA ASP A 164 -6.61 -18.09 -3.16
C ASP A 164 -5.28 -17.51 -3.68
N ASN A 165 -4.73 -16.51 -2.98
CA ASN A 165 -3.48 -15.88 -3.38
C ASN A 165 -2.29 -16.84 -3.21
N GLU A 166 -1.43 -16.89 -4.23
CA GLU A 166 -0.22 -17.71 -4.25
C GLU A 166 0.67 -17.51 -3.01
N ILE A 167 0.82 -16.27 -2.53
CA ILE A 167 1.65 -15.96 -1.34
C ILE A 167 1.05 -16.57 -0.07
N VAL A 168 -0.28 -16.56 0.05
CA VAL A 168 -0.98 -17.18 1.19
C VAL A 168 -0.77 -18.69 1.15
N ILE A 169 -0.92 -19.28 -0.03
CA ILE A 169 -0.78 -20.72 -0.25
C ILE A 169 0.65 -21.18 0.08
N GLU A 170 1.68 -20.48 -0.41
CA GLU A 170 3.07 -20.75 -0.07
C GLU A 170 3.34 -20.65 1.44
N ASN A 171 2.78 -19.63 2.10
CA ASN A 171 2.98 -19.46 3.53
C ASN A 171 2.27 -20.54 4.37
N GLU A 172 1.08 -21.00 3.96
CA GLU A 172 0.39 -22.12 4.62
C GLU A 172 1.13 -23.45 4.40
N ILE A 173 1.73 -23.65 3.21
CA ILE A 173 2.63 -24.78 2.93
C ILE A 173 3.85 -24.75 3.86
N ASN A 174 4.48 -23.58 4.02
CA ASN A 174 5.62 -23.43 4.94
C ASN A 174 5.21 -23.74 6.38
N ARG A 175 4.02 -23.26 6.80
CA ARG A 175 3.49 -23.56 8.12
C ARG A 175 3.31 -25.05 8.36
N LEU A 176 2.76 -25.77 7.38
CA LEU A 176 2.62 -27.23 7.43
C LEU A 176 3.97 -27.94 7.60
N ASN A 177 5.01 -27.43 6.94
CA ASN A 177 6.35 -28.00 7.04
C ASN A 177 7.00 -27.75 8.41
N HIS A 178 6.74 -26.61 9.05
CA HIS A 178 7.25 -26.29 10.39
C HIS A 178 6.43 -26.92 11.52
N ASP A 179 5.10 -27.01 11.37
CA ASP A 179 4.19 -27.60 12.36
C ASP A 179 3.27 -28.65 11.72
N PRO A 180 3.68 -29.94 11.69
CA PRO A 180 2.88 -31.01 11.12
C PRO A 180 1.52 -31.22 11.81
N LYS A 181 1.35 -30.80 13.07
CA LYS A 181 0.06 -30.90 13.79
C LYS A 181 -0.98 -29.97 13.20
N TYR A 182 -0.55 -28.89 12.52
CA TYR A 182 -1.44 -27.96 11.84
C TYR A 182 -2.22 -28.61 10.69
N ALA A 183 -1.73 -29.73 10.13
CA ALA A 183 -2.42 -30.49 9.10
C ALA A 183 -3.84 -30.90 9.52
N LEU A 184 -4.05 -31.29 10.78
CA LEU A 184 -5.37 -31.66 11.30
C LEU A 184 -6.36 -30.49 11.22
N LYS A 185 -5.90 -29.28 11.53
CA LYS A 185 -6.72 -28.07 11.48
C LYS A 185 -7.08 -27.67 10.05
N ILE A 186 -6.18 -27.88 9.09
CA ILE A 186 -6.50 -27.65 7.67
C ILE A 186 -7.57 -28.63 7.21
N LEU A 187 -7.43 -29.91 7.58
CA LEU A 187 -8.39 -30.94 7.20
C LEU A 187 -9.75 -30.83 7.91
N ASP A 188 -9.84 -30.18 9.07
CA ASP A 188 -11.13 -29.87 9.69
C ASP A 188 -11.87 -28.73 8.97
N PHE A 189 -11.17 -27.87 8.21
CA PHE A 189 -11.73 -26.69 7.54
C PHE A 189 -11.36 -26.64 6.05
N LYS A 190 -11.55 -27.74 5.32
CA LYS A 190 -11.12 -27.93 3.92
C LYS A 190 -11.65 -26.85 2.98
N ASP A 191 -12.88 -26.38 3.19
CA ASP A 191 -13.52 -25.36 2.34
C ASP A 191 -12.81 -24.00 2.34
N ARG A 192 -11.83 -23.79 3.24
CA ARG A 192 -11.12 -22.52 3.40
C ARG A 192 -9.71 -22.50 2.80
N TYR A 193 -9.25 -23.63 2.26
CA TYR A 193 -7.88 -23.76 1.76
C TYR A 193 -7.88 -24.25 0.32
N ASP A 194 -6.85 -23.83 -0.42
CA ASP A 194 -6.58 -24.33 -1.76
C ASP A 194 -6.26 -25.83 -1.74
N GLU A 195 -6.67 -26.54 -2.79
CA GLU A 195 -6.51 -27.99 -2.94
C GLU A 195 -5.05 -28.45 -2.80
N ARG A 196 -4.09 -27.61 -3.21
CA ARG A 196 -2.64 -27.89 -3.04
C ARG A 196 -2.24 -28.01 -1.58
N VAL A 197 -2.76 -27.11 -0.73
CA VAL A 197 -2.50 -27.10 0.71
C VAL A 197 -3.15 -28.32 1.37
N ILE A 198 -4.37 -28.66 0.96
CA ILE A 198 -5.10 -29.84 1.47
C ILE A 198 -4.35 -31.12 1.14
N ASN A 199 -3.89 -31.27 -0.10
CA ASN A 199 -3.12 -32.43 -0.53
C ASN A 199 -1.82 -32.58 0.25
N LEU A 200 -1.07 -31.50 0.45
CA LEU A 200 0.14 -31.54 1.26
C LEU A 200 -0.16 -31.85 2.74
N ALA A 201 -1.26 -31.33 3.28
CA ALA A 201 -1.70 -31.65 4.64
C ALA A 201 -2.05 -33.13 4.78
N LEU A 202 -2.71 -33.74 3.79
CA LEU A 202 -2.98 -35.20 3.76
C LEU A 202 -1.68 -36.02 3.72
N ASP A 203 -0.71 -35.60 2.91
CA ASP A 203 0.60 -36.28 2.85
C ASP A 203 1.35 -36.17 4.19
N LYS A 204 1.36 -35.00 4.82
CA LYS A 204 1.97 -34.79 6.15
C LYS A 204 1.23 -35.51 7.28
N LEU A 205 -0.09 -35.62 7.20
CA LEU A 205 -0.89 -36.41 8.13
C LEU A 205 -0.48 -37.88 8.07
N VAL A 206 -0.34 -38.43 6.86
CA VAL A 206 0.06 -39.81 6.61
C VAL A 206 1.49 -40.10 7.08
N GLU A 207 2.38 -39.11 7.06
CA GLU A 207 3.76 -39.23 7.55
C GLU A 207 3.88 -39.15 9.08
N THR A 208 2.97 -38.46 9.77
CA THR A 208 3.19 -38.09 11.19
C THR A 208 2.17 -38.62 12.18
N GLN A 209 0.92 -38.89 11.77
CA GLN A 209 -0.16 -39.25 12.69
C GLN A 209 -0.40 -40.76 12.79
N ASP A 210 -1.22 -41.13 13.78
CA ASP A 210 -1.66 -42.49 14.06
C ASP A 210 -2.86 -42.92 13.20
N PHE A 211 -3.11 -44.24 13.12
CA PHE A 211 -4.17 -44.75 12.26
C PHE A 211 -5.58 -44.30 12.67
N TYR A 212 -5.79 -44.04 13.96
CA TYR A 212 -7.08 -43.59 14.49
C TYR A 212 -7.47 -42.21 13.96
N THR A 213 -6.52 -41.27 13.95
CA THR A 213 -6.75 -39.92 13.43
C THR A 213 -6.88 -39.91 11.91
N ILE A 214 -6.08 -40.74 11.25
CA ILE A 214 -6.08 -40.90 9.79
C ILE A 214 -7.40 -41.51 9.29
N LYS A 215 -7.99 -42.45 10.03
CA LYS A 215 -9.28 -43.07 9.71
C LYS A 215 -10.42 -42.05 9.55
N LYS A 216 -10.40 -40.95 10.32
CA LYS A 216 -11.40 -39.86 10.20
C LYS A 216 -11.45 -39.27 8.79
N TYR A 217 -10.34 -39.32 8.06
CA TYR A 217 -10.21 -38.77 6.71
C TYR A 217 -10.09 -39.85 5.62
N GLY A 218 -10.42 -41.12 5.95
CA GLY A 218 -10.17 -42.28 5.10
C GLY A 218 -10.72 -42.21 3.67
N LYS A 219 -11.86 -41.54 3.45
CA LYS A 219 -12.45 -41.34 2.11
C LYS A 219 -11.59 -40.48 1.18
N GLU A 220 -10.77 -39.59 1.71
CA GLU A 220 -9.94 -38.66 0.94
C GLU A 220 -8.48 -39.09 0.87
N ILE A 221 -8.12 -40.11 1.64
CA ILE A 221 -6.83 -40.76 1.53
C ILE A 221 -6.91 -41.63 0.28
N GLY A 222 -6.23 -41.23 -0.79
CA GLY A 222 -6.12 -42.05 -2.00
C GLY A 222 -5.31 -43.32 -1.76
N LYS A 223 -5.40 -44.27 -2.70
CA LYS A 223 -4.69 -45.57 -2.64
C LYS A 223 -3.18 -45.41 -2.42
N GLU A 224 -2.56 -44.44 -3.09
CA GLU A 224 -1.12 -44.15 -2.97
C GLU A 224 -0.71 -43.76 -1.54
N ARG A 225 -1.51 -42.91 -0.89
CA ARG A 225 -1.28 -42.47 0.48
C ARG A 225 -1.50 -43.59 1.49
N PHE A 226 -2.44 -44.49 1.22
CA PHE A 226 -2.64 -45.70 2.01
C PHE A 226 -1.43 -46.66 1.92
N PHE A 227 -0.85 -46.84 0.74
CA PHE A 227 0.38 -47.63 0.61
C PHE A 227 1.56 -47.03 1.40
N LYS A 228 1.70 -45.70 1.44
CA LYS A 228 2.70 -45.04 2.29
C LYS A 228 2.48 -45.36 3.79
N LEU A 229 1.24 -45.46 4.24
CA LEU A 229 0.94 -45.89 5.62
C LEU A 229 1.36 -47.32 5.90
N LEU A 230 1.09 -48.24 4.98
CA LEU A 230 1.49 -49.64 5.12
C LEU A 230 3.02 -49.79 5.18
N GLN A 231 3.75 -48.99 4.39
CA GLN A 231 5.22 -48.95 4.46
C GLN A 231 5.75 -48.46 5.82
N ARG A 232 5.04 -47.58 6.53
CA ARG A 232 5.42 -47.17 7.90
C ARG A 232 5.26 -48.31 8.90
N VAL A 233 4.16 -49.08 8.78
CA VAL A 233 3.94 -50.29 9.59
C VAL A 233 5.03 -51.33 9.33
N GLU A 234 5.40 -51.53 8.06
CA GLU A 234 6.44 -52.46 7.65
C GLU A 234 7.82 -52.06 8.20
N LYS A 235 8.10 -50.76 8.32
CA LYS A 235 9.32 -50.22 8.96
C LYS A 235 9.34 -50.35 10.49
N GLY A 236 8.28 -50.89 11.10
CA GLY A 236 8.22 -51.16 12.54
C GLY A 236 7.70 -50.00 13.39
N GLU A 237 7.08 -48.97 12.80
CA GLU A 237 6.39 -47.93 13.57
C GLU A 237 5.06 -48.46 14.14
N ASP A 238 4.89 -48.39 15.46
CA ASP A 238 3.62 -48.71 16.12
C ASP A 238 2.65 -47.53 15.98
N ILE A 239 1.95 -47.52 14.85
CA ILE A 239 0.90 -46.55 14.53
C ILE A 239 -0.49 -47.04 14.96
N GLY A 240 -0.58 -48.07 15.79
CA GLY A 240 -1.83 -48.67 16.25
C GLY A 240 -2.53 -49.56 15.23
N PHE A 241 -1.81 -50.05 14.21
CA PHE A 241 -2.37 -50.79 13.07
C PHE A 241 -3.01 -52.13 13.50
N SER A 242 -4.31 -52.32 13.26
CA SER A 242 -5.05 -53.54 13.57
C SER A 242 -5.79 -54.12 12.35
N LYS A 243 -6.10 -55.43 12.38
CA LYS A 243 -6.84 -56.11 11.32
C LYS A 243 -8.23 -55.47 11.05
N ASP A 244 -8.87 -54.94 12.10
CA ASP A 244 -10.16 -54.28 11.99
C ASP A 244 -10.06 -52.89 11.35
N MET A 245 -8.95 -52.18 11.57
CA MET A 245 -8.70 -50.89 10.90
C MET A 245 -8.42 -51.06 9.40
N LEU A 246 -7.72 -52.13 9.03
CA LEU A 246 -7.45 -52.48 7.63
C LEU A 246 -8.76 -52.74 6.85
N ARG A 247 -9.71 -53.48 7.46
CA ARG A 247 -11.05 -53.69 6.89
C ARG A 247 -11.80 -52.37 6.67
N SER A 248 -11.78 -51.46 7.65
CA SER A 248 -12.48 -50.18 7.52
C SER A 248 -11.92 -49.27 6.43
N PHE A 249 -10.63 -49.39 6.09
CA PHE A 249 -10.05 -48.65 4.97
C PHE A 249 -10.38 -49.28 3.62
N LEU A 250 -10.43 -50.61 3.54
CA LEU A 250 -10.82 -51.32 2.32
C LEU A 250 -12.27 -51.04 1.93
N GLU A 251 -13.17 -50.88 2.91
CA GLU A 251 -14.56 -50.47 2.68
C GLU A 251 -14.69 -49.11 1.96
N PHE A 252 -13.72 -48.21 2.12
CA PHE A 252 -13.71 -46.92 1.40
C PHE A 252 -13.29 -47.03 -0.06
N TYR A 253 -12.66 -48.12 -0.50
CA TYR A 253 -12.19 -48.33 -1.87
C TYR A 253 -12.97 -49.39 -2.66
N THR A 254 -13.87 -50.13 -2.00
CA THR A 254 -14.72 -51.16 -2.62
C THR A 254 -16.12 -50.66 -3.01
N LEU A 255 -16.40 -49.37 -2.79
CA LEU A 255 -17.54 -48.61 -3.34
C LEU A 255 -17.05 -47.70 -4.46
#